data_AF-A0A935IGB4-F1
#
_entry.id   AF-A0A935IGB4-F1
#
_cell.length_a   1.000
_cell.length_b   1.000
_cell.length_c   1.000
_cell.angle_alpha   90.00
_cell.angle_beta   90.00
_cell.angle_gamma   90.00
#
_symmetry.space_group_name_H-M   'P 1'
#
loop_
_entity.id
_entity.type
_entity.pdbx_description
1 polymer ?
#
loop_
_entity_poly.entity_id
_entity_poly.type
_entity_poly.pdbx_seq_one_letter_code
_entity_poly.pdbx_strand_id
1 'polypeptide(L)'
;MQPDLQPSFRARPAALAALLALLSGCTGLLESGRRPNAPPVVDRATLHAQLLAGYLEVLPRLAHGAPAEQAEIFAAAKRDYESAPTASHQLRYALALATPGHSAYDAPLAQRLLRELLAVPEALQPVESSLAQLELTHLDRQLALTADLRRLQADAGRSERERSATASRRLQAEIEENARLRRALEEAQAKLDAIANIERSISERKPQSPPEGRTP
;
A
#
# COMPACT_ATOMS: atom_id res chain seq x y z
N MET A 1 -17.74 -45.32 -64.45
CA MET A 1 -17.02 -46.46 -63.85
C MET A 1 -17.30 -46.49 -62.36
N GLN A 2 -18.41 -47.15 -62.01
CA GLN A 2 -18.53 -47.98 -60.80
C GLN A 2 -17.88 -49.35 -61.14
N PRO A 3 -17.48 -50.24 -60.19
CA PRO A 3 -18.38 -50.71 -59.13
C PRO A 3 -17.77 -51.09 -57.76
N ASP A 4 -18.69 -51.14 -56.78
CA ASP A 4 -18.90 -52.14 -55.71
C ASP A 4 -17.74 -52.70 -54.88
N LEU A 5 -17.90 -52.68 -53.55
CA LEU A 5 -18.41 -53.86 -52.81
C LEU A 5 -18.57 -53.53 -51.30
N GLN A 6 -19.81 -53.62 -50.83
CA GLN A 6 -20.13 -53.96 -49.44
C GLN A 6 -19.80 -55.45 -49.20
N PRO A 7 -19.57 -55.89 -47.94
CA PRO A 7 -20.67 -56.65 -47.35
C PRO A 7 -20.98 -56.30 -45.89
N SER A 8 -22.28 -56.34 -45.64
CA SER A 8 -22.98 -56.38 -44.38
C SER A 8 -22.56 -57.53 -43.46
N PHE A 9 -22.35 -57.23 -42.17
CA PHE A 9 -22.66 -58.16 -41.09
C PHE A 9 -23.74 -57.58 -40.18
N ARG A 10 -24.84 -58.33 -40.13
CA ARG A 10 -26.05 -58.09 -39.34
C ARG A 10 -25.82 -58.43 -37.86
N ALA A 11 -26.56 -57.72 -37.00
CA ALA A 11 -27.12 -58.17 -35.71
C ALA A 11 -26.11 -58.50 -34.59
N ARG A 12 -26.25 -58.05 -33.35
CA ARG A 12 -27.46 -57.70 -32.61
C ARG A 12 -27.14 -56.67 -31.51
N PRO A 13 -28.04 -55.69 -31.29
CA PRO A 13 -27.97 -54.70 -30.23
C PRO A 13 -28.64 -55.22 -28.96
N ALA A 14 -28.13 -54.83 -27.80
CA ALA A 14 -28.83 -54.71 -26.50
C ALA A 14 -27.80 -54.92 -25.40
N ALA A 15 -27.57 -53.88 -24.58
CA ALA A 15 -27.20 -53.97 -23.14
C ALA A 15 -26.39 -52.77 -22.61
N LEU A 16 -26.23 -51.66 -23.34
CA LEU A 16 -25.47 -50.52 -22.79
C LEU A 16 -26.05 -49.14 -23.12
N ALA A 17 -27.38 -49.06 -23.25
CA ALA A 17 -28.13 -47.80 -23.31
C ALA A 17 -29.23 -47.75 -22.23
N ALA A 18 -29.03 -48.45 -21.11
CA ALA A 18 -30.00 -48.58 -20.01
C ALA A 18 -29.60 -47.78 -18.74
N LEU A 19 -28.65 -46.84 -18.84
CA LEU A 19 -28.24 -46.01 -17.70
C LEU A 19 -28.40 -44.49 -17.90
N LEU A 20 -28.89 -44.04 -19.07
CA LEU A 20 -29.07 -42.61 -19.38
C LEU A 20 -30.55 -42.17 -19.46
N ALA A 21 -31.51 -43.04 -19.13
CA ALA A 21 -32.94 -42.76 -19.21
C ALA A 21 -33.65 -42.59 -17.86
N LEU A 22 -32.91 -42.35 -16.77
CA LEU A 22 -33.48 -42.20 -15.40
C LEU A 22 -33.43 -40.76 -14.83
N LEU A 23 -33.10 -39.75 -15.65
CA LEU A 23 -33.18 -38.32 -15.26
C LEU A 23 -34.23 -37.51 -16.04
N SER A 24 -35.04 -38.17 -16.88
CA SER A 24 -36.21 -37.54 -17.52
C SER A 24 -37.48 -37.87 -16.73
N GLY A 25 -37.56 -37.33 -15.51
CA GLY A 25 -38.77 -37.38 -14.67
C GLY A 25 -39.80 -36.33 -15.08
N CYS A 26 -40.64 -36.72 -16.03
CA CYS A 26 -42.05 -36.34 -16.23
C CYS A 26 -42.54 -34.98 -15.70
N THR A 27 -42.52 -33.98 -16.58
CA THR A 27 -43.56 -32.94 -16.60
C THR A 27 -44.84 -33.49 -17.24
N GLY A 28 -45.91 -33.52 -16.46
CA GLY A 28 -47.26 -33.21 -16.93
C GLY A 28 -48.04 -34.29 -17.68
N LEU A 29 -48.89 -35.01 -16.96
CA LEU A 29 -50.30 -35.23 -17.33
C LEU A 29 -51.00 -35.81 -16.09
N LEU A 30 -52.20 -35.31 -15.77
CA LEU A 30 -53.01 -35.57 -14.57
C LEU A 30 -52.83 -34.57 -13.41
N GLU A 31 -53.36 -33.36 -13.58
CA GLU A 31 -54.39 -32.83 -12.66
C GLU A 31 -54.91 -31.49 -13.19
N SER A 32 -56.13 -31.52 -13.73
CA SER A 32 -56.92 -30.33 -13.98
C SER A 32 -57.50 -29.83 -12.65
N GLY A 33 -56.62 -29.40 -11.75
CA GLY A 33 -56.94 -28.58 -10.60
C GLY A 33 -56.49 -27.17 -10.91
N ARG A 34 -57.43 -26.24 -11.06
CA ARG A 34 -57.15 -24.81 -11.19
C ARG A 34 -56.37 -24.37 -9.94
N ARG A 35 -55.04 -24.40 -10.01
CA ARG A 35 -54.16 -23.87 -8.97
C ARG A 35 -54.47 -22.38 -8.87
N PRO A 36 -54.77 -21.84 -7.67
CA PRO A 36 -54.77 -20.41 -7.49
C PRO A 36 -53.38 -19.90 -7.89
N ASN A 37 -53.35 -18.77 -8.60
CA ASN A 37 -52.15 -18.09 -9.06
C ASN A 37 -51.17 -18.00 -7.87
N ALA A 38 -50.12 -18.84 -7.86
CA ALA A 38 -49.13 -18.78 -6.79
C ALA A 38 -48.48 -17.39 -6.88
N PRO A 39 -48.42 -16.62 -5.78
CA PRO A 39 -47.77 -15.32 -5.82
C PRO A 39 -46.32 -15.51 -6.28
N PRO A 40 -45.76 -14.59 -7.07
CA PRO A 40 -44.37 -14.69 -7.50
C PRO A 40 -43.49 -14.83 -6.25
N VAL A 41 -42.77 -15.94 -6.14
CA VAL A 41 -41.75 -16.11 -5.10
C VAL A 41 -40.66 -15.11 -5.42
N VAL A 42 -40.61 -14.02 -4.66
CA VAL A 42 -39.54 -13.03 -4.77
C VAL A 42 -38.25 -13.71 -4.40
N ASP A 43 -37.37 -13.89 -5.38
CA ASP A 43 -36.03 -14.41 -5.12
C ASP A 43 -35.19 -13.34 -4.42
N ARG A 44 -35.10 -13.45 -3.09
CA ARG A 44 -34.33 -12.54 -2.24
C ARG A 44 -32.85 -12.51 -2.62
N ALA A 45 -32.30 -13.62 -3.11
CA ALA A 45 -30.90 -13.67 -3.53
C ALA A 45 -30.68 -12.77 -4.75
N THR A 46 -31.57 -12.82 -5.73
CA THR A 46 -31.54 -11.93 -6.90
C THR A 46 -31.69 -10.46 -6.49
N LEU A 47 -32.60 -10.13 -5.57
CA LEU A 47 -32.73 -8.75 -5.07
C LEU A 47 -31.47 -8.25 -4.35
N HIS A 48 -30.87 -9.06 -3.49
CA HIS A 48 -29.62 -8.70 -2.81
C HIS A 48 -28.46 -8.52 -3.80
N ALA A 49 -28.37 -9.36 -4.83
CA ALA A 49 -27.36 -9.25 -5.87
C ALA A 49 -27.53 -7.95 -6.68
N GLN A 50 -28.76 -7.58 -7.03
CA GLN A 50 -29.05 -6.32 -7.73
C GLN A 50 -28.70 -5.10 -6.87
N LEU A 51 -29.02 -5.15 -5.58
CA LEU A 51 -28.67 -4.07 -4.65
C LEU A 51 -27.15 -3.89 -4.54
N LEU A 52 -26.41 -4.99 -4.35
CA LEU A 52 -24.94 -4.96 -4.33
C LEU A 52 -24.35 -4.48 -5.66
N ALA A 53 -24.89 -4.94 -6.79
CA ALA A 53 -24.45 -4.50 -8.11
C ALA A 53 -24.55 -2.97 -8.24
N GLY A 54 -25.63 -2.37 -7.75
CA GLY A 54 -25.79 -0.91 -7.76
C GLY A 54 -24.72 -0.17 -6.94
N TYR A 55 -24.27 -0.73 -5.81
CA TYR A 55 -23.14 -0.17 -5.06
C TYR A 55 -21.82 -0.36 -5.82
N LEU A 56 -21.55 -1.58 -6.26
CA LEU A 56 -20.28 -1.98 -6.88
C LEU A 56 -20.07 -1.42 -8.28
N GLU A 57 -21.11 -1.00 -9.00
CA GLU A 57 -21.00 -0.38 -10.32
C GLU A 57 -20.38 1.02 -10.26
N VAL A 58 -20.66 1.76 -9.18
CA VAL A 58 -20.20 3.15 -9.00
C VAL A 58 -18.74 3.21 -8.54
N LEU A 59 -18.32 2.28 -7.68
CA LEU A 59 -16.96 2.26 -7.11
C LEU A 59 -15.82 2.21 -8.15
N PRO A 60 -15.83 1.37 -9.20
CA PRO A 60 -14.75 1.33 -10.18
C PRO A 60 -14.68 2.61 -11.00
N ARG A 61 -15.83 3.25 -11.29
CA ARG A 61 -15.89 4.56 -11.96
C ARG A 61 -15.34 5.66 -11.08
N LEU A 62 -15.60 5.61 -9.78
CA LEU A 62 -15.02 6.55 -8.82
C LEU A 62 -13.50 6.32 -8.63
N ALA A 63 -13.04 5.07 -8.65
CA ALA A 63 -11.63 4.73 -8.48
C ALA A 63 -10.76 5.02 -9.73
N HIS A 64 -11.29 4.80 -10.93
CA HIS A 64 -10.51 4.81 -12.18
C HIS A 64 -11.06 5.73 -13.28
N GLY A 65 -12.20 6.39 -13.05
CA GLY A 65 -12.81 7.31 -14.01
C GLY A 65 -12.03 8.62 -14.16
N ALA A 66 -12.47 9.47 -15.08
CA ALA A 66 -11.87 10.79 -15.26
C ALA A 66 -12.14 11.69 -14.02
N PRO A 67 -11.24 12.63 -13.67
CA PRO A 67 -11.40 13.46 -12.46
C PRO A 67 -12.73 14.23 -12.37
N ALA A 68 -13.27 14.66 -13.52
CA ALA A 68 -14.59 15.32 -13.57
C ALA A 68 -15.73 14.34 -13.22
N GLU A 69 -15.69 13.13 -13.78
CA GLU A 69 -16.68 12.08 -13.49
C GLU A 69 -16.62 11.65 -12.01
N GLN A 70 -15.41 11.48 -11.46
CA GLN A 70 -15.21 11.18 -10.04
C GLN A 70 -15.83 12.27 -9.15
N ALA A 71 -15.62 13.54 -9.49
CA ALA A 71 -16.17 14.67 -8.74
C ALA A 71 -17.70 14.73 -8.82
N GLU A 72 -18.29 14.43 -9.99
CA GLU A 72 -19.74 14.37 -10.17
C GLU A 72 -20.37 13.24 -9.36
N ILE A 73 -19.81 12.03 -9.43
CA ILE A 73 -20.27 10.87 -8.67
C ILE A 73 -20.22 11.17 -7.16
N PHE A 74 -19.08 11.69 -6.69
CA PHE A 74 -18.92 12.04 -5.28
C PHE A 74 -19.91 13.14 -4.84
N ALA A 75 -20.04 14.21 -5.64
CA ALA A 75 -20.95 15.30 -5.33
C ALA A 75 -22.42 14.85 -5.31
N ALA A 76 -22.80 13.93 -6.18
CA ALA A 76 -24.13 13.32 -6.17
C ALA A 76 -24.36 12.52 -4.88
N ALA A 77 -23.45 11.60 -4.52
CA ALA A 77 -23.56 10.80 -3.30
C ALA A 77 -23.63 11.67 -2.04
N LYS A 78 -22.81 12.74 -1.99
CA LYS A 78 -22.83 13.71 -0.89
C LYS A 78 -24.16 14.46 -0.83
N ARG A 79 -24.67 14.95 -1.96
CA ARG A 79 -25.93 15.69 -2.03
C ARG A 79 -27.11 14.82 -1.60
N ASP A 80 -27.15 13.57 -2.01
CA ASP A 80 -28.22 12.63 -1.64
C ASP A 80 -28.23 12.37 -0.13
N TYR A 81 -27.04 12.25 0.48
CA TYR A 81 -26.89 12.12 1.92
C TYR A 81 -27.32 13.40 2.67
N GLU A 82 -26.88 14.57 2.21
CA GLU A 82 -27.21 15.85 2.85
C GLU A 82 -28.69 16.22 2.71
N SER A 83 -29.32 15.87 1.59
CA SER A 83 -30.74 16.17 1.36
C SER A 83 -31.68 15.16 2.03
N ALA A 84 -31.28 13.89 2.13
CA ALA A 84 -32.06 12.84 2.75
C ALA A 84 -31.13 11.80 3.44
N PRO A 85 -30.85 11.95 4.75
CA PRO A 85 -29.90 11.10 5.47
C PRO A 85 -30.50 9.73 5.82
N THR A 86 -30.79 8.93 4.78
CA THR A 86 -31.17 7.52 4.93
C THR A 86 -29.92 6.67 5.12
N ALA A 87 -30.07 5.48 5.73
CA ALA A 87 -28.95 4.56 5.94
C ALA A 87 -28.27 4.16 4.61
N SER A 88 -29.04 3.89 3.55
CA SER A 88 -28.48 3.60 2.23
C SER A 88 -27.73 4.79 1.63
N HIS A 89 -28.22 6.03 1.78
CA HIS A 89 -27.49 7.22 1.30
C HIS A 89 -26.19 7.46 2.09
N GLN A 90 -26.23 7.27 3.41
CA GLN A 90 -25.03 7.33 4.25
C GLN A 90 -24.02 6.26 3.84
N LEU A 91 -24.47 5.02 3.55
CA LEU A 91 -23.59 3.96 3.06
C LEU A 91 -22.97 4.34 1.71
N ARG A 92 -23.75 4.80 0.73
CA ARG A 92 -23.20 5.25 -0.58
C ARG A 92 -22.16 6.34 -0.41
N TYR A 93 -22.44 7.34 0.41
CA TYR A 93 -21.51 8.43 0.68
C TYR A 93 -20.25 7.95 1.40
N ALA A 94 -20.38 7.08 2.40
CA ALA A 94 -19.24 6.50 3.10
C ALA A 94 -18.36 5.63 2.18
N LEU A 95 -18.96 4.83 1.29
CA LEU A 95 -18.23 4.05 0.28
C LEU A 95 -17.52 4.95 -0.72
N ALA A 96 -18.14 6.07 -1.12
CA ALA A 96 -17.50 7.05 -1.97
C ALA A 96 -16.26 7.67 -1.28
N LEU A 97 -16.38 8.07 -0.01
CA LEU A 97 -15.24 8.57 0.78
C LEU A 97 -14.15 7.52 0.99
N ALA A 98 -14.52 6.24 1.07
CA ALA A 98 -13.61 5.10 1.26
C ALA A 98 -12.87 4.68 -0.02
N THR A 99 -13.27 5.17 -1.19
CA THR A 99 -12.68 4.77 -2.48
C THR A 99 -11.41 5.59 -2.75
N PRO A 100 -10.22 4.96 -2.81
CA PRO A 100 -9.00 5.70 -3.10
C PRO A 100 -8.95 6.14 -4.57
N GLY A 101 -8.15 7.16 -4.87
CA GLY A 101 -7.87 7.57 -6.26
C GLY A 101 -8.54 8.87 -6.71
N HIS A 102 -9.27 9.56 -5.83
CA HIS A 102 -9.85 10.88 -6.12
C HIS A 102 -9.56 11.90 -5.00
N SER A 103 -9.71 13.19 -5.30
CA SER A 103 -9.36 14.29 -4.38
C SER A 103 -10.21 14.34 -3.09
N ALA A 104 -11.45 13.86 -3.17
CA ALA A 104 -12.39 13.81 -2.06
C ALA A 104 -12.24 12.56 -1.18
N TYR A 105 -11.23 11.72 -1.40
CA TYR A 105 -10.97 10.54 -0.60
C TYR A 105 -10.65 10.91 0.86
N ASP A 106 -11.37 10.32 1.81
CA ASP A 106 -11.21 10.58 3.25
C ASP A 106 -11.54 9.31 4.05
N ALA A 107 -10.52 8.48 4.27
CA ALA A 107 -10.64 7.23 5.00
C ALA A 107 -11.09 7.40 6.47
N PRO A 108 -10.56 8.36 7.27
CA PRO A 108 -11.06 8.61 8.62
C PRO A 108 -12.55 8.96 8.68
N LEU A 109 -13.02 9.83 7.78
CA LEU A 109 -14.43 10.20 7.74
C LEU A 109 -15.31 9.02 7.33
N ALA A 110 -14.90 8.26 6.32
CA ALA A 110 -15.60 7.04 5.90
C ALA A 110 -15.72 6.02 7.06
N GLN A 111 -14.62 5.76 7.77
CA GLN A 111 -14.59 4.87 8.93
C GLN A 111 -15.58 5.32 10.02
N ARG A 112 -15.65 6.62 10.31
CA ARG A 112 -16.60 7.18 11.28
C ARG A 112 -18.05 6.94 10.84
N LEU A 113 -18.38 7.28 9.60
CA LEU A 113 -19.73 7.11 9.06
C LEU A 113 -20.17 5.65 9.03
N LEU A 114 -19.26 4.71 8.70
CA LEU A 114 -19.55 3.27 8.72
C LEU A 114 -19.76 2.74 10.15
N ARG A 115 -19.00 3.23 11.14
CA ARG A 115 -19.21 2.87 12.55
C ARG A 115 -20.55 3.38 13.07
N GLU A 116 -20.91 4.61 12.73
CA GLU A 116 -22.22 5.19 13.06
C GLU A 116 -23.36 4.36 12.44
N LEU A 117 -23.21 3.96 11.17
CA LEU A 117 -24.17 3.14 10.44
C LEU A 117 -24.33 1.74 11.10
N LEU A 118 -23.22 1.11 11.46
CA LEU A 118 -23.21 -0.22 12.09
C LEU A 118 -23.63 -0.22 13.56
N ALA A 119 -23.71 0.95 14.21
CA ALA A 119 -24.29 1.08 15.54
C ALA A 119 -25.82 0.88 15.53
N VAL A 120 -26.48 1.08 14.38
CA VAL A 120 -27.93 0.86 14.19
C VAL A 120 -28.15 -0.13 13.04
N PRO A 121 -27.83 -1.42 13.23
CA PRO A 121 -27.84 -2.41 12.15
C PRO A 121 -29.25 -2.66 11.55
N GLU A 122 -30.31 -2.37 12.31
CA GLU A 122 -31.71 -2.51 11.86
C GLU A 122 -32.09 -1.52 10.76
N ALA A 123 -31.34 -0.43 10.60
CA ALA A 123 -31.57 0.57 9.55
C ALA A 123 -31.06 0.13 8.16
N LEU A 124 -30.27 -0.96 8.09
CA LEU A 124 -29.68 -1.49 6.87
C LEU A 124 -30.32 -2.80 6.44
N GLN A 125 -30.30 -3.07 5.14
CA GLN A 125 -30.52 -4.42 4.65
C GLN A 125 -29.36 -5.35 5.10
N PRO A 126 -29.60 -6.66 5.30
CA PRO A 126 -28.56 -7.59 5.74
C PRO A 126 -27.31 -7.59 4.84
N VAL A 127 -27.52 -7.41 3.53
CA VAL A 127 -26.44 -7.34 2.54
C VAL A 127 -25.63 -6.03 2.64
N GLU A 128 -26.30 -4.91 2.94
CA GLU A 128 -25.65 -3.61 3.16
C GLU A 128 -24.84 -3.61 4.46
N SER A 129 -25.36 -4.23 5.52
CA SER A 129 -24.63 -4.41 6.78
C SER A 129 -23.36 -5.25 6.57
N SER A 130 -23.44 -6.31 5.77
CA SER A 130 -22.27 -7.13 5.42
C SER A 130 -21.23 -6.35 4.63
N LEU A 131 -21.66 -5.53 3.65
CA LEU A 131 -20.77 -4.66 2.88
C LEU A 131 -20.11 -3.60 3.77
N ALA A 132 -20.89 -2.94 4.64
CA ALA A 132 -20.38 -1.94 5.57
C ALA A 132 -19.35 -2.52 6.56
N GLN A 133 -19.57 -3.73 7.06
CA GLN A 133 -18.62 -4.42 7.95
C GLN A 133 -17.31 -4.78 7.23
N LEU A 134 -17.41 -5.27 5.99
CA LEU A 134 -16.24 -5.59 5.17
C LEU A 134 -15.39 -4.33 4.94
N GLU A 135 -16.03 -3.24 4.53
CA GLU A 135 -15.36 -1.98 4.25
C GLU A 135 -14.78 -1.33 5.51
N LEU A 136 -15.49 -1.38 6.64
CA LEU A 136 -14.95 -0.92 7.91
C LEU A 136 -13.69 -1.70 8.31
N THR A 137 -13.71 -3.04 8.16
CA THR A 137 -12.55 -3.89 8.45
C THR A 137 -11.38 -3.61 7.52
N HIS A 138 -11.67 -3.26 6.26
CA HIS A 138 -10.65 -2.82 5.31
C HIS A 138 -10.03 -1.48 5.72
N LEU A 139 -10.85 -0.46 6.01
CA LEU A 139 -10.40 0.86 6.43
C LEU A 139 -9.61 0.83 7.76
N ASP A 140 -10.06 0.05 8.74
CA ASP A 140 -9.36 -0.10 10.02
C ASP A 140 -7.93 -0.60 9.81
N ARG A 141 -7.75 -1.62 8.95
CA ARG A 141 -6.43 -2.15 8.59
C ARG A 141 -5.61 -1.12 7.83
N GLN A 142 -6.20 -0.44 6.86
CA GLN A 142 -5.50 0.57 6.07
C GLN A 142 -5.00 1.75 6.93
N LEU A 143 -5.84 2.24 7.84
CA LEU A 143 -5.49 3.32 8.75
C LEU A 143 -4.40 2.89 9.75
N ALA A 144 -4.46 1.66 10.27
CA ALA A 144 -3.41 1.10 11.10
C ALA A 144 -2.06 1.04 10.38
N LEU A 145 -2.03 0.50 9.15
CA LEU A 145 -0.83 0.44 8.31
C LEU A 145 -0.27 1.83 8.01
N THR A 146 -1.14 2.80 7.74
CA THR A 146 -0.72 4.19 7.47
C THR A 146 -0.12 4.84 8.72
N ALA A 147 -0.69 4.58 9.90
CA ALA A 147 -0.14 5.06 11.16
C ALA A 147 1.23 4.43 11.47
N ASP A 148 1.38 3.12 11.24
CA ASP A 148 2.65 2.41 11.40
C ASP A 148 3.72 2.94 10.44
N LEU A 149 3.38 3.17 9.17
CA LEU A 149 4.29 3.74 8.18
C LEU A 149 4.80 5.12 8.62
N ARG A 150 3.92 6.00 9.09
CA ARG A 150 4.30 7.33 9.59
C ARG A 150 5.22 7.22 10.81
N ARG A 151 4.94 6.30 11.73
CA ARG A 151 5.80 6.04 12.90
C ARG A 151 7.19 5.58 12.46
N LEU A 152 7.26 4.57 11.60
CA LEU A 152 8.53 4.02 11.11
C LEU A 152 9.36 5.08 10.37
N GLN A 153 8.73 5.93 9.57
CA GLN A 153 9.41 7.04 8.90
C GLN A 153 9.98 8.06 9.89
N ALA A 154 9.22 8.41 10.93
CA ALA A 154 9.68 9.34 11.97
C ALA A 154 10.86 8.77 12.76
N ASP A 155 10.81 7.48 13.11
CA ASP A 155 11.88 6.79 13.83
C ASP A 155 13.14 6.64 12.99
N ALA A 156 12.99 6.27 11.70
CA ALA A 156 14.09 6.21 10.75
C ALA A 156 14.77 7.58 10.60
N GLY A 157 13.98 8.65 10.41
CA GLY A 157 14.50 10.01 10.30
C GLY A 157 15.21 10.49 11.58
N ARG A 158 14.74 10.09 12.76
CA ARG A 158 15.42 10.38 14.03
C ARG A 158 16.76 9.64 14.14
N SER A 159 16.75 8.34 13.86
CA SER A 159 17.96 7.50 13.92
C SER A 159 19.03 8.01 12.94
N GLU A 160 18.64 8.41 11.73
CA GLU A 160 19.56 8.99 10.75
C GLU A 160 20.19 10.30 11.24
N ARG A 161 19.39 11.21 11.81
CA ARG A 161 19.90 12.46 12.39
C ARG A 161 20.87 12.21 13.54
N GLU A 162 20.58 11.25 14.42
CA GLU A 162 21.46 10.88 15.52
C GLU A 162 22.79 10.29 15.04
N ARG A 163 22.74 9.42 14.02
CA ARG A 163 23.94 8.86 13.37
C ARG A 163 24.76 9.95 12.72
N SER A 164 24.12 10.85 11.96
CA SER A 164 24.78 11.99 11.34
C SER A 164 25.42 12.90 12.38
N ALA A 165 24.71 13.28 13.43
CA ALA A 165 25.23 14.13 14.49
C ALA A 165 26.43 13.47 15.22
N THR A 166 26.37 12.16 15.42
CA THR A 166 27.47 11.41 16.04
C THR A 166 28.68 11.34 15.12
N ALA A 167 28.48 11.09 13.82
CA ALA A 167 29.55 11.12 12.82
C ALA A 167 30.19 12.52 12.72
N SER A 168 29.38 13.58 12.66
CA SER A 168 29.87 14.96 12.62
C SER A 168 30.68 15.33 13.86
N ARG A 169 30.25 14.90 15.06
CA ARG A 169 31.00 15.13 16.30
C ARG A 169 32.36 14.42 16.28
N ARG A 170 32.42 13.18 15.81
CA ARG A 170 33.69 12.45 15.65
C ARG A 170 34.59 13.14 14.65
N LEU A 171 34.07 13.50 13.47
CA LEU A 171 34.83 14.22 12.46
C LEU A 171 35.40 15.54 13.00
N GLN A 172 34.61 16.29 13.76
CA GLN A 172 35.06 17.54 14.37
C GLN A 172 36.19 17.30 15.39
N ALA A 173 36.09 16.26 16.21
CA ALA A 173 37.16 15.88 17.14
C ALA A 173 38.46 15.51 16.40
N GLU A 174 38.37 14.74 15.32
CA GLU A 174 39.52 14.37 14.48
C GLU A 174 40.15 15.60 13.80
N ILE A 175 39.33 16.57 13.34
CA ILE A 175 39.82 17.83 12.78
C ILE A 175 40.60 18.63 13.83
N GLU A 176 40.08 18.71 15.05
CA GLU A 176 40.73 19.41 16.15
C GLU A 176 42.04 18.73 16.56
N GLU A 177 42.08 17.40 16.61
CA GLU A 177 43.30 16.64 16.86
C GLU A 177 44.34 16.83 15.76
N ASN A 178 43.93 16.77 14.47
CA ASN A 178 44.83 17.04 13.35
C ASN A 178 45.45 18.44 13.44
N ALA A 179 44.64 19.44 13.80
CA ALA A 179 45.13 20.81 14.01
C ALA A 179 46.13 20.91 15.16
N ARG A 180 45.90 20.20 16.27
CA ARG A 180 46.86 20.14 17.40
C ARG A 180 48.18 19.49 16.99
N LEU A 181 48.13 18.35 16.29
CA LEU A 181 49.31 17.63 15.84
C LEU A 181 50.15 18.46 14.86
N ARG A 182 49.51 19.20 13.94
CA ARG A 182 50.21 20.13 13.04
C ARG A 182 50.99 21.21 13.80
N ARG A 183 50.36 21.84 14.81
CA ARG A 183 51.05 22.83 15.65
C ARG A 183 52.23 22.25 16.41
N ALA A 184 52.07 21.04 16.96
CA ALA A 184 53.17 20.35 17.65
C ALA A 184 54.33 20.02 16.70
N LEU A 185 54.03 19.66 15.45
CA LEU A 185 55.02 19.42 14.41
C LEU A 185 55.77 20.71 14.03
N GLU A 186 55.05 21.81 13.81
CA GLU A 186 55.63 23.14 13.54
C GLU A 186 56.57 23.58 14.68
N GLU A 187 56.14 23.40 15.94
CA GLU A 187 56.96 23.73 17.10
C GLU A 187 58.22 22.85 17.20
N ALA A 188 58.10 21.55 16.92
CA ALA A 188 59.24 20.64 16.91
C ALA A 188 60.24 20.99 15.79
N GLN A 189 59.75 21.34 14.59
CA GLN A 189 60.59 21.83 13.49
C GLN A 189 61.32 23.11 13.86
N ALA A 190 60.62 24.10 14.43
CA ALA A 190 61.24 25.34 14.88
C ALA A 190 62.35 25.11 15.92
N LYS A 191 62.18 24.14 16.83
CA LYS A 191 63.21 23.73 17.79
C LYS A 191 64.43 23.10 17.10
N LEU A 192 64.22 22.23 16.12
CA LEU A 192 65.31 21.62 15.35
C LEU A 192 66.09 22.67 14.55
N ASP A 193 65.41 23.62 13.92
CA ASP A 193 66.05 24.71 13.18
C ASP A 193 66.86 25.63 14.11
N ALA A 194 66.36 25.89 15.32
CA ALA A 194 67.10 26.63 16.34
C ALA A 194 68.38 25.89 16.76
N ILE A 195 68.31 24.57 16.99
CA ILE A 195 69.49 23.75 17.29
C ILE A 195 70.49 23.76 16.13
N ALA A 196 70.02 23.56 14.90
CA ALA A 196 70.87 23.58 13.70
C ALA A 196 71.58 24.94 13.52
N ASN A 197 70.88 26.05 13.79
CA ASN A 197 71.47 27.39 13.78
C ASN A 197 72.53 27.58 14.89
N ILE A 198 72.27 27.04 16.08
CA ILE A 198 73.25 27.05 17.18
C ILE A 198 74.49 26.24 16.79
N GLU A 199 74.34 25.01 16.28
CA GLU A 199 75.45 24.15 15.83
C GLU A 199 76.30 24.81 14.75
N ARG A 200 75.66 25.50 13.79
CA ARG A 200 76.35 26.30 12.79
C ARG A 200 77.15 27.43 13.43
N SER A 201 76.54 28.21 14.31
CA SER A 201 77.21 29.33 14.99
C SER A 201 78.38 28.88 15.88
N ILE A 202 78.31 27.69 16.48
CA ILE A 202 79.41 27.09 17.26
C ILE A 202 80.54 26.64 16.33
N SER A 203 80.21 26.01 15.20
CA SER A 203 81.19 25.58 14.20
C SER A 203 81.94 26.77 13.59
N GLU A 204 81.24 27.88 13.31
CA GLU A 204 81.84 29.13 12.81
C GLU A 204 82.70 29.86 13.86
N ARG A 205 82.38 29.72 15.16
CA ARG A 205 83.18 30.32 16.25
C ARG A 205 84.43 29.51 16.62
N LYS A 206 84.60 28.27 16.14
CA LYS A 206 85.84 27.50 16.35
C LYS A 206 86.95 28.12 15.50
N PRO A 207 88.00 28.73 16.08
CA PRO A 207 88.98 29.48 15.30
C PRO A 207 89.78 28.55 14.38
N GLN A 208 89.96 28.96 13.11
CA GLN A 208 91.07 28.49 12.29
C GLN A 208 92.36 28.84 13.02
N SER A 209 93.07 27.85 13.54
CA SER A 209 94.41 28.00 14.10
C SER A 209 95.32 28.67 13.05
N PRO A 210 96.13 29.68 13.41
CA PRO A 210 97.07 30.27 12.46
C PRO A 210 98.18 29.27 12.09
N PRO A 211 98.73 29.33 10.86
CA PRO A 211 99.73 28.37 10.40
C PRO A 211 101.02 28.49 11.20
N GLU A 212 101.61 27.33 11.51
CA GLU A 212 102.90 27.18 12.18
C GLU A 212 103.98 28.05 11.54
N GLY A 213 104.40 29.08 12.28
CA GLY A 213 105.53 29.95 11.97
C GLY A 213 106.84 29.40 12.53
N ARG A 214 107.61 28.77 11.63
CA ARG A 214 109.07 28.54 11.58
C ARG A 214 110.02 29.38 12.49
N THR A 215 110.93 28.66 13.18
CA THR A 215 112.41 28.89 13.41
C THR A 215 112.88 30.13 14.21
N PRO A 216 114.11 30.18 14.79
CA PRO A 216 115.36 29.43 14.53
C PRO A 216 115.79 28.40 15.59
#